data_AF-A0A4Q3XEF2-F1
#
_entry.id   AF-A0A4Q3XEF2-F1
#
_cell.length_a   1.000
_cell.length_b   1.000
_cell.length_c   1.000
_cell.angle_alpha   90.00
_cell.angle_beta   90.00
_cell.angle_gamma   90.00
#
_symmetry.space_group_name_H-M   'P 1'
#
loop_
_entity.id
_entity.type
_entity.pdbx_description
1 polymer ?
#
loop_
_entity_poly.entity_id
_entity_poly.type
_entity_poly.pdbx_seq_one_letter_code
_entity_poly.pdbx_strand_id
1 'polypeptide(L)'
;MQDQTPTNNWREKALDAAIAVEMRNGNGEDSLIRSLHHHRPGAASLLHYVEKSAFTRYFEENKLPTQSLVPFQDFFSDGDKTGRYADWVEFTWQNKKFELVFVPDNDDWGLTMLIADAEPDLSAFLAEFLDYERRPRGRSLRYSGGWKSAPDLDDQIGDVTWDDVVLAPEQIKGVRDAVEGFFSNKAAFEALGFAWRRGILFVGPPGTGKTMLCKAIAAATPGWPFLYVRDLREQPQREAIKTIFERARQLAPCVLAFEDIDGLVGDYNRTIFLNEMDGFQSNEGVLVVASSNHPGKIDEALLKRPSRFDRVFHIGLPKKRERAQFCRQILARPALASKLAADFDAEHVINAVADKTDGFTPAYLKEAFTSAALSRAQAGALVLDAAFGEAILEQVEELRAHLKRAKDPEGMTAMGGENEGIGFRR
;
A
#
# COMPACT_ATOMS: atom_id res chain seq x y z
N MET A 1 -26.44 -26.67 35.24
CA MET A 1 -26.91 -25.49 36.01
C MET A 1 -25.68 -24.84 36.60
N GLN A 2 -25.12 -23.87 35.88
CA GLN A 2 -24.10 -22.97 36.39
C GLN A 2 -24.81 -21.69 36.83
N ASP A 3 -24.36 -21.19 37.97
CA ASP A 3 -24.89 -20.10 38.78
C ASP A 3 -24.95 -18.78 37.97
N GLN A 4 -26.15 -18.37 37.54
CA GLN A 4 -26.39 -17.03 37.00
C GLN A 4 -26.76 -16.09 38.15
N THR A 5 -25.74 -15.54 38.80
CA THR A 5 -25.94 -14.33 39.62
C THR A 5 -26.25 -13.17 38.67
N PRO A 6 -27.30 -12.35 38.86
CA PRO A 6 -27.56 -11.21 37.99
C PRO A 6 -26.44 -10.18 38.21
N THR A 7 -25.64 -9.93 37.19
CA THR A 7 -24.71 -8.79 37.18
C THR A 7 -25.53 -7.51 37.35
N ASN A 8 -25.25 -6.76 38.41
CA ASN A 8 -25.95 -5.53 38.74
C ASN A 8 -25.49 -4.35 37.84
N ASN A 9 -25.15 -4.64 36.59
CA ASN A 9 -24.56 -3.70 35.64
C ASN A 9 -25.68 -2.85 35.03
N TRP A 10 -25.71 -1.56 35.37
CA TRP A 10 -26.73 -0.65 34.84
C TRP A 10 -26.64 -0.49 33.32
N ARG A 11 -25.47 -0.73 32.71
CA ARG A 11 -25.24 -0.66 31.26
C ARG A 11 -25.99 -1.76 30.50
N GLU A 12 -25.96 -2.99 31.02
CA GLU A 12 -26.77 -4.11 30.51
C GLU A 12 -28.26 -3.75 30.52
N LYS A 13 -28.77 -3.29 31.67
CA LYS A 13 -30.18 -2.88 31.81
C LYS A 13 -30.55 -1.70 30.90
N ALA A 14 -29.62 -0.77 30.68
CA ALA A 14 -29.83 0.36 29.79
C ALA A 14 -29.94 -0.08 28.33
N LEU A 15 -29.08 -1.01 27.90
CA LEU A 15 -29.10 -1.57 26.55
C LEU A 15 -30.37 -2.39 26.31
N ASP A 16 -30.75 -3.26 27.25
CA ASP A 16 -31.99 -4.05 27.17
C ASP A 16 -33.23 -3.15 27.05
N ALA A 17 -33.29 -2.08 27.86
CA ALA A 17 -34.37 -1.11 27.81
C ALA A 17 -34.40 -0.35 26.48
N ALA A 18 -33.23 0.04 25.95
CA ALA A 18 -33.11 0.72 24.68
C ALA A 18 -33.59 -0.15 23.52
N ILE A 19 -33.21 -1.42 23.48
CA ILE A 19 -33.66 -2.40 22.47
C ILE A 19 -35.17 -2.56 22.51
N ALA A 20 -35.74 -2.71 23.71
CA ALA A 20 -37.18 -2.84 23.87
C ALA A 20 -37.94 -1.56 23.45
N VAL A 21 -37.34 -0.38 23.57
CA VAL A 21 -37.93 0.88 23.08
C VAL A 21 -37.79 0.96 21.56
N GLU A 22 -36.62 0.67 21.02
CA GLU A 22 -36.34 0.66 19.58
C GLU A 22 -37.35 -0.21 18.82
N MET A 23 -37.56 -1.45 19.28
CA MET A 23 -38.52 -2.38 18.68
C MET A 23 -39.98 -1.90 18.73
N ARG A 24 -40.33 -1.02 19.66
CA ARG A 24 -41.71 -0.53 19.84
C ARG A 24 -41.98 0.73 19.02
N ASN A 25 -41.05 1.67 18.99
CA ASN A 25 -41.30 2.99 18.41
C ASN A 25 -40.05 3.73 17.88
N GLY A 26 -38.91 3.04 17.70
CA GLY A 26 -37.72 3.60 17.05
C GLY A 26 -37.01 4.73 17.80
N ASN A 27 -37.06 4.72 19.15
CA ASN A 27 -36.46 5.75 20.00
C ASN A 27 -35.48 5.16 21.04
N GLY A 28 -34.74 4.11 20.68
CA GLY A 28 -33.81 3.43 21.57
C GLY A 28 -32.68 4.34 22.08
N GLU A 29 -32.20 5.25 21.24
CA GLU A 29 -31.21 6.27 21.56
C GLU A 29 -31.61 7.18 22.74
N ASP A 30 -32.85 7.67 22.76
CA ASP A 30 -33.39 8.51 23.83
C ASP A 30 -33.42 7.77 25.16
N SER A 31 -33.72 6.46 25.11
CA SER A 31 -33.69 5.58 26.28
C SER A 31 -32.26 5.44 26.83
N LEU A 32 -31.28 5.26 25.96
CA LEU A 32 -29.86 5.19 26.34
C LEU A 32 -29.38 6.50 26.96
N ILE A 33 -29.68 7.64 26.35
CA ILE A 33 -29.26 8.97 26.83
C ILE A 33 -29.86 9.23 28.22
N ARG A 34 -31.15 8.95 28.42
CA ARG A 34 -31.80 9.11 29.73
C ARG A 34 -31.16 8.22 30.80
N SER A 35 -30.89 6.96 30.45
CA SER A 35 -30.26 6.02 31.38
C SER A 35 -28.82 6.44 31.72
N LEU A 36 -28.06 6.91 30.73
CA LEU A 36 -26.72 7.44 30.90
C LEU A 36 -26.72 8.62 31.89
N HIS A 37 -27.54 9.65 31.66
CA HIS A 37 -27.55 10.82 32.53
C HIS A 37 -28.13 10.54 33.93
N HIS A 38 -28.97 9.52 34.09
CA HIS A 38 -29.40 9.06 35.41
C HIS A 38 -28.24 8.49 36.23
N HIS A 39 -27.38 7.68 35.61
CA HIS A 39 -26.27 7.01 36.30
C HIS A 39 -24.95 7.81 36.28
N ARG A 40 -24.78 8.72 35.31
CA ARG A 40 -23.61 9.58 35.10
C ARG A 40 -24.04 11.03 34.78
N PRO A 41 -24.57 11.79 35.76
CA PRO A 41 -25.14 13.13 35.54
C PRO A 41 -24.15 14.20 35.04
N GLY A 42 -22.84 13.93 35.08
CA GLY A 42 -21.80 14.81 34.54
C GLY A 42 -21.12 14.32 33.27
N ALA A 43 -21.51 13.16 32.73
CA ALA A 43 -20.93 12.65 31.49
C ALA A 43 -21.44 13.46 30.29
N ALA A 44 -20.54 13.76 29.37
CA ALA A 44 -20.88 14.26 28.05
C ALA A 44 -21.20 13.07 27.13
N SER A 45 -22.14 13.26 26.22
CA SER A 45 -22.47 12.28 25.18
C SER A 45 -22.68 12.96 23.83
N LEU A 46 -22.24 12.30 22.76
CA LEU A 46 -22.44 12.75 21.39
C LEU A 46 -22.93 11.59 20.54
N LEU A 47 -23.94 11.85 19.72
CA LEU A 47 -24.45 10.90 18.74
C LEU A 47 -23.79 11.15 17.38
N HIS A 48 -23.33 10.07 16.75
CA HIS A 48 -22.71 10.12 15.43
C HIS A 48 -23.23 8.99 14.54
N TYR A 49 -23.67 9.34 13.34
CA TYR A 49 -24.14 8.37 12.34
C TYR A 49 -22.98 7.94 11.46
N VAL A 50 -22.61 6.66 11.52
CA VAL A 50 -21.46 6.09 10.81
C VAL A 50 -21.70 4.61 10.51
N GLU A 51 -20.94 4.05 9.57
CA GLU A 51 -20.81 2.60 9.45
C GLU A 51 -20.20 2.04 10.75
N LYS A 52 -20.91 1.14 11.44
CA LYS A 52 -20.49 0.65 12.77
C LYS A 52 -19.10 0.01 12.77
N SER A 53 -18.71 -0.62 11.65
CA SER A 53 -17.37 -1.22 11.49
C SER A 53 -16.22 -0.20 11.40
N ALA A 54 -16.51 1.09 11.20
CA ALA A 54 -15.50 2.15 11.15
C ALA A 54 -14.74 2.33 12.46
N PHE A 55 -15.45 2.31 13.61
CA PHE A 55 -14.81 2.41 14.92
C PHE A 55 -13.94 1.19 15.22
N THR A 56 -14.41 -0.02 14.88
CA THR A 56 -13.64 -1.25 15.05
C THR A 56 -12.31 -1.17 14.29
N ARG A 57 -12.34 -0.76 13.01
CA ARG A 57 -11.13 -0.56 12.21
C ARG A 57 -10.20 0.50 12.81
N TYR A 58 -10.76 1.66 13.19
CA TYR A 58 -9.98 2.73 13.81
C TYR A 58 -9.28 2.27 15.10
N PHE A 59 -9.94 1.48 15.95
CA PHE A 59 -9.35 0.93 17.16
C PHE A 59 -8.20 -0.05 16.87
N GLU A 60 -8.40 -0.95 15.91
CA GLU A 60 -7.38 -1.93 15.50
C GLU A 60 -6.14 -1.25 14.90
N GLU A 61 -6.32 -0.33 13.95
CA GLU A 61 -5.23 0.35 13.25
C GLU A 61 -4.40 1.25 14.20
N ASN A 62 -5.07 1.94 15.12
CA ASN A 62 -4.41 2.81 16.11
C ASN A 62 -3.99 2.07 17.38
N LYS A 63 -4.19 0.75 17.45
CA LYS A 63 -3.87 -0.11 18.59
C LYS A 63 -4.42 0.43 19.91
N LEU A 64 -5.64 0.98 19.85
CA LEU A 64 -6.27 1.52 21.05
C LEU A 64 -6.72 0.37 21.95
N PRO A 65 -6.37 0.39 23.24
CA PRO A 65 -6.81 -0.62 24.16
C PRO A 65 -8.33 -0.50 24.35
N THR A 66 -9.04 -1.56 24.02
CA THR A 66 -10.49 -1.67 24.17
C THR A 66 -10.85 -2.73 25.21
N GLN A 67 -11.93 -2.49 25.94
CA GLN A 67 -12.52 -3.44 26.88
C GLN A 67 -14.03 -3.41 26.72
N SER A 68 -14.64 -4.57 26.44
CA SER A 68 -16.10 -4.69 26.44
C SER A 68 -16.64 -4.52 27.87
N LEU A 69 -17.60 -3.61 28.03
CA LEU A 69 -18.27 -3.29 29.30
C LEU A 69 -19.61 -4.02 29.49
N VAL A 70 -20.18 -4.48 28.38
CA VAL A 70 -21.38 -5.32 28.33
C VAL A 70 -21.05 -6.50 27.44
N PRO A 71 -21.14 -7.75 27.93
CA PRO A 71 -20.89 -8.92 27.11
C PRO A 71 -21.73 -8.87 25.84
N PHE A 72 -21.11 -9.11 24.69
CA PHE A 72 -21.76 -9.11 23.38
C PHE A 72 -23.02 -9.97 23.42
N GLN A 73 -24.17 -9.42 23.01
CA GLN A 73 -25.41 -10.20 22.90
C GLN A 73 -25.95 -10.16 21.46
N ASP A 74 -26.38 -11.31 20.97
CA ASP A 74 -27.07 -11.45 19.69
C ASP A 74 -28.52 -10.97 19.86
N PHE A 75 -28.92 -9.89 19.18
CA PHE A 75 -30.20 -9.23 19.45
C PHE A 75 -31.28 -9.37 18.37
N PHE A 76 -30.99 -9.89 17.18
CA PHE A 76 -32.03 -10.07 16.14
C PHE A 76 -31.88 -11.37 15.34
N SER A 77 -32.99 -12.12 15.22
CA SER A 77 -33.21 -13.14 14.20
C SER A 77 -34.53 -12.86 13.47
N ASP A 78 -34.46 -12.53 12.18
CA ASP A 78 -35.62 -12.57 11.28
C ASP A 78 -35.25 -13.40 10.04
N GLY A 79 -35.79 -14.63 9.97
CA GLY A 79 -35.42 -15.63 8.97
C GLY A 79 -33.92 -15.98 8.99
N ASP A 80 -33.29 -16.02 7.82
CA ASP A 80 -31.86 -16.38 7.65
C ASP A 80 -30.89 -15.20 7.90
N LYS A 81 -31.38 -14.02 8.31
CA LYS A 81 -30.54 -12.85 8.59
C LYS A 81 -30.35 -12.66 10.09
N THR A 82 -29.11 -12.85 10.54
CA THR A 82 -28.64 -12.48 11.88
C THR A 82 -27.95 -11.12 11.81
N GLY A 83 -28.53 -10.08 12.41
CA GLY A 83 -27.94 -8.75 12.54
C GLY A 83 -27.18 -8.63 13.87
N ARG A 84 -25.94 -8.12 13.83
CA ARG A 84 -24.91 -8.31 14.90
C ARG A 84 -24.41 -7.00 15.55
N TYR A 85 -25.19 -6.13 16.22
CA TYR A 85 -24.64 -4.78 16.47
C TYR A 85 -25.06 -3.99 17.72
N ALA A 86 -25.20 -4.61 18.89
CA ALA A 86 -25.22 -3.84 20.15
C ALA A 86 -24.05 -4.27 21.04
N ASP A 87 -23.05 -3.40 21.13
CA ASP A 87 -21.88 -3.57 22.00
C ASP A 87 -21.61 -2.24 22.71
N TRP A 88 -21.04 -2.33 23.90
CA TRP A 88 -20.68 -1.20 24.75
C TRP A 88 -19.22 -1.37 25.15
N VAL A 89 -18.36 -0.54 24.59
CA VAL A 89 -16.91 -0.70 24.68
C VAL A 89 -16.31 0.50 25.40
N GLU A 90 -15.45 0.25 26.39
CA GLU A 90 -14.52 1.25 26.94
C GLU A 90 -13.25 1.27 26.09
N PHE A 91 -12.73 2.46 25.80
CA PHE A 91 -11.41 2.60 25.20
C PHE A 91 -10.66 3.79 25.79
N THR A 92 -9.33 3.78 25.66
CA THR A 92 -8.48 4.89 26.11
C THR A 92 -7.85 5.59 24.92
N TRP A 93 -8.04 6.91 24.83
CA TRP A 93 -7.42 7.78 23.82
C TRP A 93 -6.80 8.99 24.51
N GLN A 94 -5.55 9.31 24.19
CA GLN A 94 -4.77 10.39 24.83
C GLN A 94 -4.79 10.36 26.38
N ASN A 95 -4.67 9.18 26.98
CA ASN A 95 -4.74 8.94 28.44
C ASN A 95 -6.09 9.32 29.09
N LYS A 96 -7.16 9.45 28.30
CA LYS A 96 -8.52 9.69 28.77
C LYS A 96 -9.42 8.52 28.39
N LYS A 97 -10.38 8.23 29.25
CA LYS A 97 -11.34 7.15 29.05
C LYS A 97 -12.55 7.63 28.26
N PHE A 98 -12.97 6.80 27.31
CA PHE A 98 -14.16 7.00 26.51
C PHE A 98 -14.99 5.72 26.53
N GLU A 99 -16.29 5.85 26.32
CA GLU A 99 -17.17 4.72 26.03
C GLU A 99 -17.82 4.92 24.66
N LEU A 100 -17.94 3.83 23.89
CA LEU A 100 -18.66 3.77 22.62
C LEU A 100 -19.82 2.79 22.79
N VAL A 101 -21.02 3.23 22.44
CA VAL A 101 -22.22 2.38 22.42
C VAL A 101 -22.72 2.32 20.99
N PHE A 102 -22.82 1.11 20.44
CA PHE A 102 -23.53 0.90 19.18
C PHE A 102 -25.02 0.88 19.50
N VAL A 103 -25.75 1.89 19.02
CA VAL A 103 -27.20 1.96 19.24
C VAL A 103 -27.85 0.81 18.46
N PRO A 104 -28.78 0.06 19.09
CA PRO A 104 -29.49 -1.02 18.43
C PRO A 104 -30.20 -0.51 17.18
N ASP A 105 -29.90 -1.11 16.03
CA ASP A 105 -30.53 -0.84 14.73
C ASP A 105 -30.26 -2.05 13.81
N ASN A 106 -31.08 -2.21 12.77
CA ASN A 106 -31.02 -3.27 11.76
C ASN A 106 -30.02 -3.01 10.63
N ASP A 107 -29.41 -1.82 10.58
CA ASP A 107 -28.48 -1.41 9.53
C ASP A 107 -27.01 -1.40 10.00
N ASP A 108 -26.10 -1.70 9.06
CA ASP A 108 -24.64 -1.56 9.24
C ASP A 108 -24.24 -0.08 9.42
N TRP A 109 -25.03 0.83 8.87
CA TRP A 109 -24.96 2.26 9.09
C TRP A 109 -25.97 2.63 10.16
N GLY A 110 -25.50 3.14 11.29
CA GLY A 110 -26.38 3.42 12.40
C GLY A 110 -25.84 4.49 13.31
N LEU A 111 -26.70 4.88 14.24
CA LEU A 111 -26.33 5.79 15.29
C LEU A 111 -25.34 5.11 16.25
N THR A 112 -24.30 5.83 16.61
CA THR A 112 -23.33 5.44 17.65
C THR A 112 -23.27 6.55 18.67
N MET A 113 -23.17 6.19 19.95
CA MET A 113 -23.08 7.14 21.04
C MET A 113 -21.68 7.09 21.64
N LEU A 114 -20.97 8.21 21.58
CA LEU A 114 -19.69 8.43 22.24
C LEU A 114 -19.92 9.10 23.58
N ILE A 115 -19.23 8.63 24.63
CA ILE A 115 -19.37 9.12 26.00
C ILE A 115 -17.98 9.44 26.56
N ALA A 116 -17.83 10.59 27.21
CA ALA A 116 -16.61 10.98 27.94
C ALA A 116 -16.96 11.84 29.17
N ASP A 117 -15.97 12.13 30.00
CA ASP A 117 -16.17 13.01 31.17
C ASP A 117 -16.29 14.50 30.79
N ALA A 118 -15.85 14.89 29.58
CA ALA A 118 -15.88 16.28 29.13
C ALA A 118 -16.21 16.41 27.62
N GLU A 119 -17.06 17.37 27.27
CA GLU A 119 -17.45 17.64 25.88
C GLU A 119 -16.28 18.02 24.93
N PRO A 120 -15.26 18.80 25.36
CA PRO A 120 -14.09 19.06 24.52
C PRO A 120 -13.34 17.80 24.11
N ASP A 121 -13.35 16.77 24.95
CA ASP A 121 -12.67 15.50 24.67
C ASP A 121 -13.42 14.69 23.62
N LEU A 122 -14.76 14.68 23.67
CA LEU A 122 -15.59 14.12 22.61
C LEU A 122 -15.36 14.83 21.27
N SER A 123 -15.32 16.16 21.30
CA SER A 123 -15.12 16.98 20.10
C SER A 123 -13.76 16.72 19.46
N ALA A 124 -12.70 16.62 20.28
CA ALA A 124 -11.35 16.34 19.81
C ALA A 124 -11.22 14.92 19.24
N PHE A 125 -11.75 13.92 19.95
CA PHE A 125 -11.75 12.54 19.47
C PHE A 125 -12.56 12.40 18.17
N LEU A 126 -13.77 12.97 18.12
CA LEU A 126 -14.61 12.92 16.93
C LEU A 126 -13.95 13.64 15.75
N ALA A 127 -13.28 14.77 15.97
CA ALA A 127 -12.56 15.45 14.89
C ALA A 127 -11.44 14.59 14.30
N GLU A 128 -10.68 13.88 15.14
CA GLU A 128 -9.65 12.93 14.68
C GLU A 128 -10.26 11.72 13.96
N PHE A 129 -11.33 11.15 14.52
CA PHE A 129 -12.05 10.04 13.90
C PHE A 129 -12.69 10.44 12.56
N LEU A 130 -13.25 11.64 12.46
CA LEU A 130 -13.80 12.16 11.21
C LEU A 130 -12.71 12.48 10.18
N ASP A 131 -11.53 12.91 10.62
CA ASP A 131 -10.37 13.01 9.73
C ASP A 131 -9.95 11.63 9.23
N TYR A 132 -9.97 10.61 10.08
CA TYR A 132 -9.78 9.21 9.68
C TYR A 132 -10.82 8.75 8.65
N GLU A 133 -12.12 8.94 8.90
CA GLU A 133 -13.21 8.52 8.00
C GLU A 133 -13.24 9.29 6.68
N ARG A 134 -12.79 10.56 6.67
CA ARG A 134 -12.65 11.35 5.43
C ARG A 134 -11.49 10.90 4.56
N ARG A 135 -10.52 10.15 5.11
CA ARG A 135 -9.49 9.52 4.29
C ARG A 135 -10.20 8.50 3.41
N PRO A 136 -10.01 8.54 2.07
CA PRO A 136 -10.55 7.51 1.20
C PRO A 136 -10.18 6.13 1.75
N ARG A 137 -11.12 5.17 1.70
CA ARG A 137 -10.84 3.78 2.09
C ARG A 137 -9.59 3.31 1.35
N GLY A 138 -8.60 2.88 2.11
CA GLY A 138 -7.24 2.69 1.62
C GLY A 138 -6.53 4.01 1.38
N ARG A 139 -5.36 4.20 2.00
CA ARG A 139 -4.51 5.38 1.73
C ARG A 139 -4.15 5.48 0.25
N SER A 140 -4.29 4.39 -0.50
CA SER A 140 -3.95 4.32 -1.92
C SER A 140 -5.13 4.68 -2.84
N LEU A 141 -4.91 5.67 -3.70
CA LEU A 141 -5.77 5.98 -4.84
C LEU A 141 -5.09 5.57 -6.14
N ARG A 142 -5.83 4.96 -7.07
CA ARG A 142 -5.35 4.65 -8.42
C ARG A 142 -6.05 5.53 -9.44
N TYR A 143 -5.28 6.13 -10.35
CA TYR A 143 -5.84 6.83 -11.50
C TYR A 143 -6.03 5.89 -12.69
N SER A 144 -7.27 5.76 -13.16
CA SER A 144 -7.65 5.03 -14.37
C SER A 144 -8.91 5.66 -14.96
N GLY A 145 -8.73 6.68 -15.82
CA GLY A 145 -9.83 7.51 -16.33
C GLY A 145 -10.47 8.42 -15.26
N GLY A 146 -9.92 8.42 -14.05
CA GLY A 146 -10.40 9.11 -12.84
C GLY A 146 -9.82 8.45 -11.59
N TRP A 147 -9.92 9.15 -10.45
CA TRP A 147 -9.44 8.62 -9.17
C TRP A 147 -10.41 7.61 -8.58
N LYS A 148 -9.90 6.43 -8.20
CA LYS A 148 -10.65 5.39 -7.50
C LYS A 148 -9.86 4.94 -6.27
N SER A 149 -10.56 4.59 -5.19
CA SER A 149 -9.98 3.86 -4.07
C SER A 149 -9.40 2.53 -4.57
N ALA A 150 -8.21 2.16 -4.07
CA ALA A 150 -7.46 1.00 -4.53
C ALA A 150 -6.96 0.14 -3.34
N PRO A 151 -7.86 -0.55 -2.61
CA PRO A 151 -7.46 -1.42 -1.50
C PRO A 151 -6.55 -2.58 -1.96
N ASP A 152 -6.71 -3.05 -3.19
CA ASP A 152 -5.81 -4.05 -3.81
C ASP A 152 -4.37 -3.56 -3.94
N LEU A 153 -4.18 -2.24 -4.04
CA LEU A 153 -2.86 -1.62 -4.04
C LEU A 153 -2.28 -1.57 -2.62
N ASP A 154 -3.12 -1.29 -1.61
CA ASP A 154 -2.69 -1.29 -0.22
C ASP A 154 -2.26 -2.69 0.24
N ASP A 155 -3.00 -3.75 -0.11
CA ASP A 155 -2.61 -5.14 0.16
C ASP A 155 -1.24 -5.46 -0.45
N GLN A 156 -1.02 -5.04 -1.70
CA GLN A 156 0.25 -5.23 -2.40
C GLN A 156 1.42 -4.42 -1.83
N ILE A 157 1.14 -3.36 -1.08
CA ILE A 157 2.17 -2.54 -0.43
C ILE A 157 2.43 -3.03 1.00
N GLY A 158 1.40 -3.53 1.70
CA GLY A 158 1.47 -3.94 3.11
C GLY A 158 2.57 -4.95 3.43
N ASP A 159 2.94 -5.79 2.47
CA ASP A 159 4.00 -6.81 2.62
C ASP A 159 5.42 -6.31 2.27
N VAL A 160 5.57 -5.07 1.81
CA VAL A 160 6.82 -4.57 1.22
C VAL A 160 7.65 -3.79 2.23
N THR A 161 8.95 -4.09 2.28
CA THR A 161 9.93 -3.36 3.08
C THR A 161 11.12 -2.89 2.23
N TRP A 162 11.99 -2.05 2.81
CA TRP A 162 13.26 -1.70 2.18
C TRP A 162 14.18 -2.92 1.96
N ASP A 163 14.02 -3.96 2.76
CA ASP A 163 14.83 -5.19 2.64
C ASP A 163 14.44 -6.00 1.39
N ASP A 164 13.23 -5.83 0.86
CA ASP A 164 12.79 -6.45 -0.39
C ASP A 164 13.38 -5.78 -1.64
N VAL A 165 14.01 -4.60 -1.48
CA VAL A 165 14.65 -3.87 -2.58
C VAL A 165 16.12 -4.27 -2.66
N VAL A 166 16.51 -4.91 -3.76
CA VAL A 166 17.92 -5.28 -4.00
C VAL A 166 18.62 -4.23 -4.85
N LEU A 167 19.33 -3.33 -4.18
CA LEU A 167 20.22 -2.33 -4.78
C LEU A 167 21.47 -2.17 -3.90
N ALA A 168 22.44 -1.40 -4.37
CA ALA A 168 23.58 -1.02 -3.54
C ALA A 168 23.10 -0.32 -2.25
N PRO A 169 23.66 -0.64 -1.07
CA PRO A 169 23.23 -0.06 0.21
C PRO A 169 23.21 1.47 0.21
N GLU A 170 24.16 2.10 -0.46
CA GLU A 170 24.28 3.55 -0.59
C GLU A 170 23.15 4.14 -1.45
N GLN A 171 22.68 3.41 -2.48
CA GLN A 171 21.54 3.83 -3.28
C GLN A 171 20.24 3.72 -2.49
N ILE A 172 20.02 2.61 -1.77
CA ILE A 172 18.84 2.44 -0.90
C ILE A 172 18.81 3.55 0.15
N LYS A 173 19.94 3.78 0.82
CA LYS A 173 20.08 4.87 1.80
C LYS A 173 19.75 6.22 1.17
N GLY A 174 20.29 6.53 -0.01
CA GLY A 174 20.02 7.79 -0.69
C GLY A 174 18.53 8.01 -1.02
N VAL A 175 17.83 6.96 -1.47
CA VAL A 175 16.38 7.03 -1.72
C VAL A 175 15.62 7.19 -0.42
N ARG A 176 15.94 6.39 0.59
CA ARG A 176 15.32 6.42 1.92
C ARG A 176 15.45 7.79 2.57
N ASP A 177 16.67 8.35 2.61
CA ASP A 177 16.95 9.68 3.15
C ASP A 177 16.18 10.77 2.40
N ALA A 178 16.02 10.65 1.08
CA ALA A 178 15.27 11.61 0.27
C ALA A 178 13.76 11.59 0.57
N VAL A 179 13.20 10.42 0.88
CA VAL A 179 11.77 10.21 1.13
C VAL A 179 11.42 10.48 2.60
N GLU A 180 12.05 9.77 3.52
CA GLU A 180 11.80 9.92 4.96
C GLU A 180 12.24 11.31 5.44
N GLY A 181 13.35 11.83 4.90
CA GLY A 181 13.84 13.18 5.16
C GLY A 181 12.87 14.26 4.67
N PHE A 182 12.13 14.02 3.57
CA PHE A 182 11.08 14.95 3.13
C PHE A 182 9.98 15.06 4.19
N PHE A 183 9.40 13.94 4.62
CA PHE A 183 8.28 13.97 5.56
C PHE A 183 8.64 14.42 6.97
N SER A 184 9.82 14.01 7.47
CA SER A 184 10.28 14.35 8.82
C SER A 184 10.67 15.82 9.01
N ASN A 185 10.99 16.55 7.94
CA ASN A 185 11.50 17.93 8.02
C ASN A 185 10.47 19.01 7.64
N LYS A 186 9.17 18.69 7.60
CA LYS A 186 8.09 19.66 7.28
C LYS A 186 8.24 20.98 8.04
N ALA A 187 8.26 20.91 9.37
CA ALA A 187 8.32 22.08 10.24
C ALA A 187 9.58 22.92 10.02
N ALA A 188 10.70 22.28 9.66
CA ALA A 188 11.95 22.98 9.37
C ALA A 188 11.86 23.77 8.06
N PHE A 189 11.26 23.21 7.02
CA PHE A 189 11.04 23.92 5.75
C PHE A 189 10.14 25.14 5.95
N GLU A 190 9.03 24.97 6.68
CA GLU A 190 8.10 26.06 7.02
C GLU A 190 8.81 27.17 7.82
N ALA A 191 9.57 26.81 8.87
CA ALA A 191 10.28 27.78 9.70
C ALA A 191 11.37 28.55 8.94
N LEU A 192 11.99 27.92 7.94
CA LEU A 192 13.03 28.52 7.10
C LEU A 192 12.45 29.27 5.88
N GLY A 193 11.14 29.19 5.64
CA GLY A 193 10.47 29.84 4.51
C GLY A 193 10.76 29.18 3.15
N PHE A 194 11.15 27.90 3.13
CA PHE A 194 11.32 27.14 1.89
C PHE A 194 10.07 26.34 1.56
N ALA A 195 9.74 26.23 0.27
CA ALA A 195 8.63 25.40 -0.19
C ALA A 195 8.89 23.92 0.16
N TRP A 196 7.96 23.30 0.88
CA TRP A 196 8.04 21.90 1.26
C TRP A 196 7.46 21.01 0.15
N ARG A 197 8.19 20.92 -0.97
CA ARG A 197 7.85 20.07 -2.12
C ARG A 197 9.10 19.39 -2.65
N ARG A 198 8.95 18.22 -3.27
CA ARG A 198 10.09 17.48 -3.82
C ARG A 198 9.71 16.54 -4.95
N GLY A 199 10.61 16.37 -5.91
CA GLY A 199 10.53 15.37 -6.96
C GLY A 199 11.67 14.36 -6.91
N ILE A 200 11.34 13.07 -7.04
CA ILE A 200 12.26 11.95 -7.17
C ILE A 200 11.97 11.22 -8.49
N LEU A 201 13.02 10.93 -9.27
CA LEU A 201 12.91 10.19 -10.53
C LEU A 201 13.83 8.96 -10.52
N PHE A 202 13.26 7.78 -10.79
CA PHE A 202 13.97 6.53 -11.03
C PHE A 202 14.15 6.28 -12.53
N VAL A 203 15.39 6.12 -12.96
CA VAL A 203 15.72 5.98 -14.38
C VAL A 203 16.56 4.73 -14.61
N GLY A 204 16.12 3.83 -15.50
CA GLY A 204 16.91 2.65 -15.82
C GLY A 204 16.15 1.62 -16.65
N PRO A 205 16.82 0.54 -17.11
CA PRO A 205 16.19 -0.48 -17.96
C PRO A 205 14.93 -1.11 -17.32
N PRO A 206 13.99 -1.65 -18.11
CA PRO A 206 12.84 -2.37 -17.59
C PRO A 206 13.27 -3.60 -16.77
N GLY A 207 12.48 -3.97 -15.75
CA GLY A 207 12.74 -5.14 -14.91
C GLY A 207 13.83 -4.97 -13.84
N THR A 208 14.31 -3.75 -13.59
CA THR A 208 15.33 -3.41 -12.57
C THR A 208 14.80 -3.09 -11.18
N GLY A 209 13.48 -3.20 -10.96
CA GLY A 209 12.88 -2.99 -9.63
C GLY A 209 12.40 -1.57 -9.31
N LYS A 210 12.25 -0.69 -10.30
CA LYS A 210 11.70 0.67 -10.10
C LYS A 210 10.27 0.67 -9.53
N THR A 211 9.39 -0.22 -10.01
CA THR A 211 8.06 -0.42 -9.42
C THR A 211 8.14 -0.89 -7.96
N MET A 212 9.12 -1.76 -7.65
CA MET A 212 9.37 -2.24 -6.28
C MET A 212 9.81 -1.09 -5.36
N LEU A 213 10.67 -0.20 -5.85
CA LEU A 213 11.03 1.04 -5.16
C LEU A 213 9.80 1.92 -4.88
N CYS A 214 8.90 2.14 -5.84
CA CYS A 214 7.68 2.90 -5.62
C CYS A 214 6.80 2.30 -4.51
N LYS A 215 6.65 0.96 -4.49
CA LYS A 215 5.93 0.26 -3.41
C LYS A 215 6.64 0.40 -2.06
N ALA A 216 7.97 0.28 -2.01
CA ALA A 216 8.74 0.45 -0.77
C ALA A 216 8.62 1.87 -0.20
N ILE A 217 8.63 2.89 -1.06
CA ILE A 217 8.36 4.28 -0.66
C ILE A 217 6.98 4.39 -0.03
N ALA A 218 5.97 3.84 -0.71
CA ALA A 218 4.62 3.86 -0.19
C ALA A 218 4.53 3.15 1.17
N ALA A 219 5.14 1.98 1.33
CA ALA A 219 5.18 1.24 2.59
C ALA A 219 5.90 2.00 3.71
N ALA A 220 6.97 2.71 3.39
CA ALA A 220 7.73 3.54 4.33
C ALA A 220 6.99 4.82 4.76
N THR A 221 5.90 5.17 4.06
CA THR A 221 5.08 6.37 4.34
C THR A 221 3.62 6.00 4.59
N PRO A 222 3.30 5.14 5.58
CA PRO A 222 1.95 4.60 5.76
C PRO A 222 0.94 5.66 6.24
N GLY A 223 1.42 6.71 6.92
CA GLY A 223 0.56 7.81 7.42
C GLY A 223 0.15 8.84 6.37
N TRP A 224 0.56 8.69 5.11
CA TRP A 224 0.28 9.66 4.04
C TRP A 224 -0.46 8.98 2.86
N PRO A 225 -1.40 9.69 2.21
CA PRO A 225 -2.04 9.20 0.99
C PRO A 225 -1.01 8.86 -0.11
N PHE A 226 -1.26 7.75 -0.82
CA PHE A 226 -0.47 7.29 -1.94
C PHE A 226 -1.29 7.34 -3.23
N LEU A 227 -1.01 8.32 -4.08
CA LEU A 227 -1.70 8.52 -5.34
C LEU A 227 -0.88 7.88 -6.45
N TYR A 228 -1.39 6.82 -7.08
CA TYR A 228 -0.68 6.02 -8.07
C TYR A 228 -1.27 6.18 -9.47
N VAL A 229 -0.42 6.57 -10.41
CA VAL A 229 -0.75 6.80 -11.82
C VAL A 229 0.09 5.87 -12.68
N ARG A 230 -0.55 4.93 -13.36
CA ARG A 230 0.09 4.02 -14.32
C ARG A 230 -0.38 4.23 -15.76
N ASP A 231 -1.50 4.93 -15.93
CA ASP A 231 -2.17 5.01 -17.22
C ASP A 231 -3.01 6.28 -17.39
N LEU A 232 -2.97 6.87 -18.59
CA LEU A 232 -3.74 8.05 -19.00
C LEU A 232 -4.66 7.76 -20.21
N ARG A 233 -4.83 6.50 -20.63
CA ARG A 233 -5.45 6.09 -21.92
C ARG A 233 -6.92 6.49 -22.12
N GLU A 234 -7.71 6.74 -21.07
CA GLU A 234 -9.18 6.90 -21.19
C GLU A 234 -9.66 8.37 -21.27
N GLN A 235 -8.80 9.37 -21.08
CA GLN A 235 -9.16 10.80 -21.05
C GLN A 235 -8.36 11.58 -22.09
N PRO A 236 -8.82 12.74 -22.59
CA PRO A 236 -7.93 13.66 -23.27
C PRO A 236 -6.79 14.02 -22.31
N GLN A 237 -5.60 13.49 -22.59
CA GLN A 237 -4.44 13.41 -21.68
C GLN A 237 -4.01 14.75 -21.03
N ARG A 238 -4.45 15.88 -21.59
CA ARG A 238 -4.17 17.23 -21.08
C ARG A 238 -4.91 17.56 -19.79
N GLU A 239 -6.22 17.33 -19.76
CA GLU A 239 -7.03 17.65 -18.58
C GLU A 239 -6.80 16.62 -17.46
N ALA A 240 -6.42 15.40 -17.83
CA ALA A 240 -6.07 14.34 -16.89
C ALA A 240 -4.91 14.75 -15.96
N ILE A 241 -3.82 15.29 -16.51
CA ILE A 241 -2.64 15.69 -15.74
C ILE A 241 -2.99 16.78 -14.72
N LYS A 242 -3.74 17.81 -15.12
CA LYS A 242 -4.19 18.85 -14.18
C LYS A 242 -5.02 18.26 -13.05
N THR A 243 -6.01 17.44 -13.38
CA THR A 243 -6.90 16.78 -12.40
C THR A 243 -6.10 15.90 -11.43
N ILE A 244 -5.04 15.24 -11.91
CA ILE A 244 -4.14 14.43 -11.08
C ILE A 244 -3.42 15.29 -10.05
N PHE A 245 -2.81 16.39 -10.48
CA PHE A 245 -2.07 17.30 -9.58
C PHE A 245 -3.00 18.06 -8.65
N GLU A 246 -4.17 18.51 -9.12
CA GLU A 246 -5.21 19.13 -8.29
C GLU A 246 -5.62 18.20 -7.14
N ARG A 247 -5.81 16.91 -7.43
CA ARG A 247 -6.14 15.94 -6.39
C ARG A 247 -4.99 15.74 -5.40
N ALA A 248 -3.75 15.69 -5.87
CA ALA A 248 -2.58 15.60 -5.00
C ALA A 248 -2.48 16.82 -4.06
N ARG A 249 -2.71 18.03 -4.58
CA ARG A 249 -2.75 19.26 -3.77
C ARG A 249 -3.85 19.24 -2.70
N GLN A 250 -5.04 18.72 -3.04
CA GLN A 250 -6.14 18.57 -2.09
C GLN A 250 -5.85 17.56 -0.97
N LEU A 251 -5.04 16.53 -1.27
CA LEU A 251 -4.69 15.46 -0.34
C LEU A 251 -3.32 15.66 0.32
N ALA A 252 -2.66 16.78 0.04
CA ALA A 252 -1.36 17.06 0.63
C ALA A 252 -1.48 17.14 2.16
N PRO A 253 -0.53 16.55 2.92
CA PRO A 253 0.71 15.96 2.43
C PRO A 253 0.54 14.54 1.87
N CYS A 254 1.13 14.25 0.71
CA CYS A 254 0.95 12.96 0.04
C CYS A 254 2.15 12.56 -0.83
N VAL A 255 2.15 11.29 -1.25
CA VAL A 255 3.03 10.78 -2.31
C VAL A 255 2.23 10.67 -3.61
N LEU A 256 2.70 11.34 -4.67
CA LEU A 256 2.15 11.22 -6.02
C LEU A 256 3.14 10.43 -6.89
N ALA A 257 2.81 9.17 -7.17
CA ALA A 257 3.65 8.24 -7.93
C ALA A 257 3.18 8.10 -9.38
N PHE A 258 4.06 8.37 -10.33
CA PHE A 258 3.88 8.08 -11.75
C PHE A 258 4.79 6.92 -12.18
N GLU A 259 4.20 5.82 -12.64
CA GLU A 259 4.95 4.70 -13.20
C GLU A 259 5.07 4.81 -14.71
N ASP A 260 6.26 4.52 -15.24
CA ASP A 260 6.56 4.53 -16.68
C ASP A 260 6.21 5.86 -17.35
N ILE A 261 6.73 6.98 -16.81
CA ILE A 261 6.43 8.33 -17.29
C ILE A 261 6.74 8.55 -18.77
N ASP A 262 7.65 7.78 -19.35
CA ASP A 262 7.95 7.82 -20.79
C ASP A 262 6.82 7.27 -21.68
N GLY A 263 5.89 6.49 -21.11
CA GLY A 263 4.63 6.11 -21.74
C GLY A 263 3.48 7.08 -21.44
N LEU A 264 3.56 7.83 -20.33
CA LEU A 264 2.52 8.77 -19.90
C LEU A 264 2.70 10.18 -20.48
N VAL A 265 3.95 10.62 -20.59
CA VAL A 265 4.33 11.99 -20.96
C VAL A 265 5.00 11.96 -22.34
N GLY A 266 4.25 12.38 -23.34
CA GLY A 266 4.71 12.54 -24.72
C GLY A 266 4.64 14.01 -25.16
N ASP A 267 4.95 14.28 -26.42
CA ASP A 267 5.06 15.65 -26.93
C ASP A 267 3.78 16.48 -26.77
N TYR A 268 2.62 15.83 -26.80
CA TYR A 268 1.32 16.49 -26.71
C TYR A 268 0.95 17.03 -25.32
N ASN A 269 1.42 16.37 -24.25
CA ASN A 269 1.08 16.67 -22.85
C ASN A 269 2.29 17.02 -21.97
N ARG A 270 3.51 16.92 -22.50
CA ARG A 270 4.78 17.26 -21.83
C ARG A 270 4.77 18.64 -21.22
N THR A 271 4.46 19.68 -22.00
CA THR A 271 4.45 21.06 -21.49
C THR A 271 3.52 21.23 -20.29
N ILE A 272 2.37 20.54 -20.29
CA ILE A 272 1.41 20.61 -19.18
C ILE A 272 1.98 19.90 -17.95
N PHE A 273 2.54 18.70 -18.12
CA PHE A 273 3.21 17.98 -17.03
C PHE A 273 4.32 18.82 -16.38
N LEU A 274 5.18 19.42 -17.20
CA LEU A 274 6.26 20.29 -16.73
C LEU A 274 5.73 21.53 -16.00
N ASN A 275 4.64 22.11 -16.50
CA ASN A 275 3.98 23.25 -15.86
C ASN A 275 3.33 22.85 -14.54
N GLU A 276 2.75 21.66 -14.40
CA GLU A 276 2.21 21.21 -13.11
C GLU A 276 3.31 20.91 -12.09
N MET A 277 4.50 20.50 -12.54
CA MET A 277 5.69 20.30 -11.70
C MET A 277 6.31 21.63 -11.23
N ASP A 278 6.52 22.58 -12.15
CA ASP A 278 7.23 23.86 -11.92
C ASP A 278 6.33 25.06 -11.57
N GLY A 279 5.02 24.96 -11.84
CA GLY A 279 4.17 26.10 -12.12
C GLY A 279 3.76 26.99 -10.94
N PHE A 280 2.88 27.95 -11.25
CA PHE A 280 2.37 28.95 -10.31
C PHE A 280 1.57 28.35 -9.14
N GLN A 281 0.97 27.17 -9.31
CA GLN A 281 0.27 26.49 -8.23
C GLN A 281 1.28 25.77 -7.33
N SER A 282 1.19 25.96 -6.01
CA SER A 282 2.14 25.34 -5.08
C SER A 282 1.84 23.86 -4.92
N ASN A 283 2.84 23.02 -5.16
CA ASN A 283 2.84 21.59 -4.82
C ASN A 283 3.30 21.36 -3.37
N GLU A 284 2.97 22.29 -2.46
CA GLU A 284 3.32 22.21 -1.04
C GLU A 284 2.81 20.90 -0.44
N GLY A 285 3.66 20.18 0.29
CA GLY A 285 3.38 18.88 0.88
C GLY A 285 3.31 17.71 -0.10
N VAL A 286 3.59 17.91 -1.39
CA VAL A 286 3.55 16.84 -2.39
C VAL A 286 4.96 16.32 -2.67
N LEU A 287 5.17 15.02 -2.40
CA LEU A 287 6.32 14.27 -2.87
C LEU A 287 5.97 13.58 -4.19
N VAL A 288 6.51 14.07 -5.31
CA VAL A 288 6.34 13.43 -6.61
C VAL A 288 7.40 12.36 -6.80
N VAL A 289 6.99 11.14 -7.08
CA VAL A 289 7.87 10.03 -7.42
C VAL A 289 7.56 9.59 -8.84
N ALA A 290 8.57 9.41 -9.68
CA ALA A 290 8.39 8.97 -11.05
C ALA A 290 9.35 7.85 -11.40
N SER A 291 8.96 6.96 -12.32
CA SER A 291 9.86 5.97 -12.90
C SER A 291 9.86 6.06 -14.42
N SER A 292 11.00 5.76 -15.05
CA SER A 292 11.12 5.64 -16.49
C SER A 292 12.02 4.48 -16.91
N ASN A 293 11.56 3.74 -17.93
CA ASN A 293 12.29 2.63 -18.53
C ASN A 293 13.25 3.07 -19.65
N HIS A 294 13.09 4.30 -20.14
CA HIS A 294 13.82 4.80 -21.30
C HIS A 294 14.53 6.12 -20.97
N PRO A 295 15.73 6.06 -20.35
CA PRO A 295 16.49 7.26 -19.99
C PRO A 295 16.63 8.26 -21.14
N GLY A 296 16.85 7.77 -22.37
CA GLY A 296 17.01 8.60 -23.57
C GLY A 296 15.72 9.23 -24.12
N LYS A 297 14.54 8.83 -23.62
CA LYS A 297 13.25 9.46 -23.99
C LYS A 297 12.83 10.54 -23.00
N ILE A 298 13.48 10.61 -21.83
CA ILE A 298 13.16 11.61 -20.82
C ILE A 298 13.70 12.96 -21.30
N ASP A 299 12.85 13.99 -21.22
CA ASP A 299 13.22 15.36 -21.52
C ASP A 299 14.42 15.82 -20.69
N GLU A 300 15.42 16.46 -21.31
CA GLU A 300 16.58 16.96 -20.58
C GLU A 300 16.18 17.94 -19.47
N ALA A 301 15.11 18.71 -19.65
CA ALA A 301 14.65 19.65 -18.66
C ALA A 301 13.93 18.97 -17.48
N LEU A 302 13.50 17.70 -17.59
CA LEU A 302 13.10 16.89 -16.42
C LEU A 302 14.31 16.43 -15.61
N LEU A 303 15.43 16.14 -16.28
CA LEU A 303 16.65 15.61 -15.65
C LEU A 303 17.55 16.70 -15.07
N LYS A 304 17.65 17.84 -15.74
CA LYS A 304 18.67 18.86 -15.47
C LYS A 304 18.15 20.06 -14.68
N ARG A 305 16.83 20.22 -14.52
CA ARG A 305 16.24 21.39 -13.85
C ARG A 305 15.90 21.09 -12.39
N PRO A 306 16.57 21.73 -11.41
CA PRO A 306 16.42 21.43 -9.98
C PRO A 306 15.07 21.77 -9.34
N SER A 307 14.03 22.11 -10.11
CA SER A 307 12.68 22.44 -9.61
C SER A 307 11.62 21.38 -9.95
N ARG A 308 12.00 20.34 -10.71
CA ARG A 308 11.10 19.27 -11.16
C ARG A 308 11.41 17.97 -10.44
N PHE A 309 12.57 17.40 -10.74
CA PHE A 309 13.11 16.25 -10.04
C PHE A 309 14.42 16.66 -9.39
N ASP A 310 14.36 16.97 -8.09
CA ASP A 310 15.52 17.35 -7.28
C ASP A 310 16.52 16.21 -7.14
N ARG A 311 16.03 14.96 -7.20
CA ARG A 311 16.82 13.74 -7.10
C ARG A 311 16.51 12.79 -8.24
N VAL A 312 17.54 12.48 -9.02
CA VAL A 312 17.48 11.45 -10.07
C VAL A 312 18.35 10.27 -9.64
N PHE A 313 17.73 9.10 -9.52
CA PHE A 313 18.41 7.85 -9.17
C PHE A 313 18.48 6.95 -10.40
N HIS A 314 19.70 6.65 -10.84
CA HIS A 314 19.94 5.71 -11.93
C HIS A 314 19.95 4.27 -11.41
N ILE A 315 18.96 3.48 -11.83
CA ILE A 315 18.78 2.09 -11.43
C ILE A 315 19.30 1.19 -12.55
N GLY A 316 20.56 0.78 -12.43
CA GLY A 316 21.26 -0.01 -13.43
C GLY A 316 20.99 -1.51 -13.35
N LEU A 317 21.73 -2.28 -14.14
CA LEU A 317 21.78 -3.74 -14.00
C LEU A 317 22.50 -4.12 -12.70
N PRO A 318 22.05 -5.18 -12.00
CA PRO A 318 22.65 -5.61 -10.75
C PRO A 318 24.07 -6.16 -10.96
N LYS A 319 24.99 -5.74 -10.10
CA LYS A 319 26.34 -6.30 -9.93
C LYS A 319 26.26 -7.70 -9.32
N LYS A 320 27.34 -8.47 -9.39
CA LYS A 320 27.42 -9.84 -8.85
C LYS A 320 26.86 -9.98 -7.43
N ARG A 321 27.22 -9.06 -6.52
CA ARG A 321 26.73 -9.06 -5.13
C ARG A 321 25.21 -8.90 -5.04
N GLU A 322 24.64 -7.99 -5.81
CA GLU A 322 23.20 -7.73 -5.87
C GLU A 322 22.46 -8.93 -6.49
N ARG A 323 23.00 -9.54 -7.55
CA ARG A 323 22.45 -10.79 -8.12
C ARG A 323 22.40 -11.92 -7.09
N ALA A 324 23.50 -12.12 -6.36
CA ALA A 324 23.56 -13.12 -5.28
C ALA A 324 22.56 -12.82 -4.16
N GLN A 325 22.43 -11.56 -3.74
CA GLN A 325 21.45 -11.14 -2.75
C GLN A 325 20.01 -11.40 -3.23
N PHE A 326 19.70 -11.08 -4.48
CA PHE A 326 18.39 -11.34 -5.06
C PHE A 326 18.04 -12.83 -5.09
N CYS A 327 18.99 -13.69 -5.49
CA CYS A 327 18.83 -15.15 -5.43
C CYS A 327 18.58 -15.63 -4.00
N ARG A 328 19.35 -15.12 -3.02
CA ARG A 328 19.17 -15.46 -1.61
C ARG A 328 17.77 -15.06 -1.11
N GLN A 329 17.27 -13.90 -1.50
CA GLN A 329 15.93 -13.45 -1.14
C GLN A 329 14.83 -14.33 -1.74
N ILE A 330 14.97 -14.76 -3.00
CA ILE A 330 14.01 -15.70 -3.62
C ILE A 330 13.96 -16.99 -2.81
N LEU A 331 15.12 -17.57 -2.50
CA LEU A 331 15.23 -18.84 -1.79
C LEU A 331 14.77 -18.75 -0.33
N ALA A 332 14.90 -17.58 0.29
CA ALA A 332 14.48 -17.34 1.68
C ALA A 332 12.97 -17.10 1.84
N ARG A 333 12.19 -16.98 0.76
CA ARG A 333 10.74 -16.79 0.86
C ARG A 333 10.10 -17.98 1.59
N PRO A 334 9.27 -17.79 2.63
CA PRO A 334 8.79 -18.89 3.47
C PRO A 334 8.15 -20.06 2.71
N ALA A 335 7.33 -19.75 1.70
CA ALA A 335 6.69 -20.75 0.84
C ALA A 335 7.68 -21.61 0.05
N LEU A 336 8.84 -21.04 -0.35
CA LEU A 336 9.88 -21.76 -1.08
C LEU A 336 10.87 -22.43 -0.13
N ALA A 337 11.33 -21.71 0.90
CA ALA A 337 12.27 -22.20 1.91
C ALA A 337 11.77 -23.49 2.59
N SER A 338 10.46 -23.59 2.88
CA SER A 338 9.84 -24.80 3.46
C SER A 338 9.81 -26.02 2.52
N LYS A 339 10.17 -25.85 1.25
CA LYS A 339 10.21 -26.91 0.23
C LYS A 339 11.63 -27.25 -0.22
N LEU A 340 12.65 -26.56 0.27
CA LEU A 340 14.05 -26.90 0.00
C LEU A 340 14.41 -28.18 0.73
N ALA A 341 14.98 -29.15 0.01
CA ALA A 341 15.51 -30.37 0.60
C ALA A 341 16.84 -30.12 1.32
N ALA A 342 17.21 -31.03 2.22
CA ALA A 342 18.45 -30.93 2.99
C ALA A 342 19.72 -31.03 2.13
N ASP A 343 19.63 -31.64 0.94
CA ASP A 343 20.72 -31.79 -0.03
C ASP A 343 20.82 -30.61 -1.01
N PHE A 344 19.92 -29.63 -0.93
CA PHE A 344 20.00 -28.42 -1.75
C PHE A 344 21.08 -27.45 -1.22
N ASP A 345 22.21 -27.38 -1.92
CA ASP A 345 23.27 -26.41 -1.62
C ASP A 345 22.93 -25.01 -2.18
N ALA A 346 22.17 -24.25 -1.40
CA ALA A 346 21.73 -22.91 -1.77
C ALA A 346 22.88 -21.95 -2.09
N GLU A 347 23.96 -21.95 -1.30
CA GLU A 347 25.07 -21.02 -1.50
C GLU A 347 25.88 -21.37 -2.76
N HIS A 348 26.06 -22.65 -3.07
CA HIS A 348 26.65 -23.07 -4.34
C HIS A 348 25.83 -22.55 -5.53
N VAL A 349 24.52 -22.80 -5.54
CA VAL A 349 23.62 -22.36 -6.62
C VAL A 349 23.60 -20.84 -6.73
N ILE A 350 23.49 -20.12 -5.62
CA ILE A 350 23.50 -18.64 -5.59
C ILE A 350 24.79 -18.10 -6.23
N ASN A 351 25.95 -18.63 -5.86
CA ASN A 351 27.23 -18.18 -6.40
C ASN A 351 27.35 -18.48 -7.90
N ALA A 352 26.99 -19.69 -8.31
CA ALA A 352 27.02 -20.10 -9.72
C ALA A 352 26.09 -19.24 -10.60
N VAL A 353 24.85 -19.00 -10.13
CA VAL A 353 23.90 -18.09 -10.81
C VAL A 353 24.49 -16.69 -10.88
N ALA A 354 24.98 -16.13 -9.77
CA ALA A 354 25.51 -14.77 -9.75
C ALA A 354 26.70 -14.58 -10.72
N ASP A 355 27.56 -15.59 -10.89
CA ASP A 355 28.65 -15.59 -11.86
C ASP A 355 28.18 -15.66 -13.31
N LYS A 356 27.16 -16.47 -13.58
CA LYS A 356 26.64 -16.73 -14.93
C LYS A 356 25.55 -15.77 -15.39
N THR A 357 25.18 -14.77 -14.61
CA THR A 357 24.04 -13.87 -14.92
C THR A 357 24.45 -12.41 -15.07
N ASP A 358 25.72 -12.14 -15.40
CA ASP A 358 26.11 -10.80 -15.84
C ASP A 358 25.26 -10.33 -17.02
N GLY A 359 24.77 -9.09 -16.92
CA GLY A 359 23.82 -8.50 -17.87
C GLY A 359 22.33 -8.81 -17.62
N PHE A 360 21.98 -9.66 -16.65
CA PHE A 360 20.58 -9.97 -16.34
C PHE A 360 19.94 -8.89 -15.47
N THR A 361 18.66 -8.63 -15.68
CA THR A 361 17.84 -7.86 -14.73
C THR A 361 17.30 -8.79 -13.63
N PRO A 362 16.86 -8.26 -12.48
CA PRO A 362 16.09 -9.02 -11.49
C PRO A 362 14.91 -9.79 -12.08
N ALA A 363 14.24 -9.27 -13.12
CA ALA A 363 13.18 -9.99 -13.82
C ALA A 363 13.69 -11.27 -14.51
N TYR A 364 14.84 -11.21 -15.20
CA TYR A 364 15.47 -12.40 -15.80
C TYR A 364 15.94 -13.40 -14.74
N LEU A 365 16.48 -12.92 -13.62
CA LEU A 365 16.83 -13.79 -12.49
C LEU A 365 15.59 -14.51 -11.94
N LYS A 366 14.50 -13.77 -11.72
CA LYS A 366 13.24 -14.37 -11.25
C LYS A 366 12.72 -15.43 -12.23
N GLU A 367 12.76 -15.12 -13.53
CA GLU A 367 12.34 -16.05 -14.58
C GLU A 367 13.13 -17.35 -14.55
N ALA A 368 14.46 -17.31 -14.37
CA ALA A 368 15.27 -18.53 -14.28
C ALA A 368 14.80 -19.46 -13.15
N PHE A 369 14.45 -18.92 -11.98
CA PHE A 369 13.94 -19.70 -10.85
C PHE A 369 12.52 -20.19 -11.10
N THR A 370 11.65 -19.36 -11.70
CA THR A 370 10.27 -19.74 -12.01
C THR A 370 10.21 -20.85 -13.06
N SER A 371 10.99 -20.76 -14.14
CA SER A 371 11.04 -21.77 -15.19
C SER A 371 11.67 -23.08 -14.70
N ALA A 372 12.69 -23.00 -13.84
CA ALA A 372 13.23 -24.19 -13.18
C ALA A 372 12.17 -24.87 -12.30
N ALA A 373 11.42 -24.11 -11.51
CA ALA A 373 10.36 -24.66 -10.67
C ALA A 373 9.24 -25.30 -11.50
N LEU A 374 8.87 -24.67 -12.63
CA LEU A 374 7.88 -25.22 -13.57
C LEU A 374 8.36 -26.55 -14.17
N SER A 375 9.61 -26.62 -14.62
CA SER A 375 10.21 -27.85 -15.13
C SER A 375 10.21 -28.98 -14.09
N ARG A 376 10.59 -28.67 -12.85
CA ARG A 376 10.55 -29.64 -11.73
C ARG A 376 9.12 -30.09 -11.43
N ALA A 377 8.16 -29.17 -11.42
CA ALA A 377 6.75 -29.50 -11.21
C ALA A 377 6.18 -30.39 -12.33
N GLN A 378 6.54 -30.13 -13.59
CA GLN A 378 6.15 -30.98 -14.73
C GLN A 378 6.75 -32.39 -14.64
N ALA A 379 7.93 -32.53 -14.03
CA ALA A 379 8.53 -33.82 -13.70
C ALA A 379 7.92 -34.49 -12.45
N GLY A 380 6.89 -33.90 -11.83
CA GLY A 380 6.20 -34.44 -10.66
C GLY A 380 6.93 -34.21 -9.33
N ALA A 381 7.95 -33.36 -9.30
CA ALA A 381 8.67 -33.05 -8.06
C ALA A 381 7.82 -32.15 -7.14
N LEU A 382 7.71 -32.54 -5.86
CA LEU A 382 7.03 -31.77 -4.80
C LEU A 382 8.01 -31.12 -3.81
N VAL A 383 9.30 -31.37 -4.01
CA VAL A 383 10.41 -30.90 -3.18
C VAL A 383 11.48 -30.31 -4.11
N LEU A 384 12.16 -29.27 -3.64
CA LEU A 384 13.22 -28.58 -4.36
C LEU A 384 14.58 -29.11 -3.86
N ASP A 385 15.09 -30.10 -4.59
CA ASP A 385 16.33 -30.85 -4.33
C ASP A 385 17.50 -30.37 -5.19
N ALA A 386 18.63 -31.08 -5.18
CA ALA A 386 19.79 -30.76 -6.02
C ALA A 386 19.43 -30.56 -7.51
N ALA A 387 18.49 -31.34 -8.04
CA ALA A 387 18.02 -31.24 -9.42
C ALA A 387 17.27 -29.92 -9.71
N PHE A 388 16.69 -29.27 -8.71
CA PHE A 388 16.19 -27.89 -8.86
C PHE A 388 17.34 -26.89 -9.07
N GLY A 389 18.46 -27.07 -8.37
CA GLY A 389 19.67 -26.26 -8.56
C GLY A 389 20.26 -26.41 -9.98
N GLU A 390 20.33 -27.64 -10.47
CA GLU A 390 20.73 -27.94 -11.86
C GLU A 390 19.78 -27.28 -12.88
N ALA A 391 18.47 -27.44 -12.68
CA ALA A 391 17.46 -26.82 -13.55
C ALA A 391 17.57 -25.28 -13.58
N ILE A 392 17.87 -24.62 -12.45
CA ILE A 392 18.11 -23.16 -12.43
C ILE A 392 19.28 -22.81 -13.34
N LEU A 393 20.39 -23.55 -13.25
CA LEU A 393 21.58 -23.26 -14.05
C LEU A 393 21.36 -23.51 -15.54
N GLU A 394 20.60 -24.54 -15.91
CA GLU A 394 20.16 -24.78 -17.30
C GLU A 394 19.34 -23.60 -17.82
N GLN A 395 18.34 -23.14 -17.06
CA GLN A 395 17.49 -22.00 -17.43
C GLN A 395 18.29 -20.69 -17.56
N VAL A 396 19.33 -20.50 -16.75
CA VAL A 396 20.25 -19.37 -16.89
C VAL A 396 20.97 -19.40 -18.24
N GLU A 397 21.45 -20.56 -18.69
CA GLU A 397 22.13 -20.67 -19.99
C GLU A 397 21.17 -20.44 -21.16
N GLU A 398 19.93 -20.95 -21.08
CA GLU A 398 18.89 -20.72 -22.09
C GLU A 398 18.53 -19.25 -22.22
N LEU A 399 18.23 -18.58 -21.10
CA LEU A 399 17.93 -17.15 -21.08
C LEU A 399 19.10 -16.31 -21.59
N ARG A 400 20.34 -16.72 -21.30
CA ARG A 400 21.55 -16.07 -21.79
C ARG A 400 21.71 -16.23 -23.30
N ALA A 401 21.42 -17.42 -23.84
CA ALA A 401 21.41 -17.64 -25.29
C ALA A 401 20.36 -16.76 -25.97
N HIS A 402 19.15 -16.65 -25.40
CA HIS A 402 18.11 -15.75 -25.91
C HIS A 402 18.53 -14.28 -25.87
N LEU A 403 19.14 -13.83 -24.77
CA LEU A 403 19.61 -12.45 -24.65
C LEU A 403 20.72 -12.10 -25.64
N LYS A 404 21.61 -13.06 -25.98
CA LYS A 404 22.61 -12.89 -27.04
C LYS A 404 21.95 -12.75 -28.41
N ARG A 405 20.98 -13.62 -28.75
CA ARG A 405 20.23 -13.57 -30.02
C ARG A 405 19.47 -12.24 -30.18
N ALA A 406 18.85 -11.74 -29.11
CA ALA A 406 18.14 -10.47 -29.13
C ALA A 406 19.05 -9.24 -29.32
N LYS A 407 20.35 -9.34 -28.95
CA LYS A 407 21.33 -8.26 -29.12
C LYS A 407 22.05 -8.27 -30.47
N ASP A 408 22.01 -9.39 -31.20
CA ASP A 408 22.63 -9.52 -32.54
C ASP A 408 21.64 -10.17 -33.54
N PRO A 409 20.68 -9.39 -34.08
CA PRO A 409 19.72 -9.90 -35.07
C PRO A 409 20.36 -10.19 -36.43
N GLU A 410 21.46 -9.52 -36.78
CA GLU A 410 22.09 -9.59 -38.11
C GLU A 410 22.89 -10.88 -38.30
N GLY A 411 23.51 -11.41 -37.24
CA GLY A 411 24.16 -12.73 -37.24
C GLY A 411 23.19 -13.91 -37.43
N MET A 412 21.90 -13.73 -37.13
CA MET A 412 20.85 -14.73 -37.35
C MET A 412 20.47 -14.87 -38.83
N THR A 413 20.44 -13.77 -39.60
CA THR A 413 20.19 -13.80 -41.05
C THR A 413 21.28 -14.52 -41.84
N ALA A 414 22.51 -14.57 -41.30
CA ALA A 414 23.64 -15.25 -41.94
C ALA A 414 23.73 -16.75 -41.60
N MET A 415 23.05 -17.23 -40.55
CA MET A 415 23.07 -18.64 -40.11
C MET A 415 21.71 -19.36 -40.22
N GLY A 416 20.65 -18.67 -40.63
CA GLY A 416 19.29 -19.21 -40.76
C GLY A 416 18.98 -19.75 -42.16
N GLY A 417 19.64 -20.84 -42.56
CA GLY A 417 19.02 -21.80 -43.47
C GLY A 417 18.13 -22.72 -42.63
N GLU A 418 16.85 -22.79 -42.99
CA GLU A 418 15.81 -23.70 -42.45
C GLU A 418 15.18 -23.34 -41.09
N ASN A 419 14.17 -22.48 -41.21
CA ASN A 419 12.83 -22.52 -40.59
C ASN A 419 12.56 -23.60 -39.51
N GLU A 420 12.24 -23.18 -38.28
CA GLU A 420 11.08 -23.68 -37.51
C GLU A 420 10.73 -22.68 -36.40
N GLY A 421 9.48 -22.20 -36.43
CA GLY A 421 9.02 -21.08 -35.62
C GLY A 421 8.59 -21.47 -34.21
N ILE A 422 8.86 -20.58 -33.26
CA ILE A 422 8.10 -20.47 -32.01
C ILE A 422 7.81 -18.99 -31.80
N GLY A 423 6.59 -18.59 -32.15
CA GLY A 423 6.08 -17.24 -31.94
C GLY A 423 5.51 -17.07 -30.53
N PHE A 424 5.96 -16.04 -29.82
CA PHE A 424 5.23 -15.52 -28.66
C PHE A 424 4.01 -14.72 -29.17
N ARG A 425 2.81 -15.05 -28.68
CA ARG A 425 1.59 -14.27 -28.91
C ARG A 425 1.72 -12.89 -28.23
N ARG A 426 1.25 -11.87 -28.94
CA ARG A 426 1.12 -10.47 -28.51
C ARG A 426 0.14 -10.30 -27.36
#